data_AF-A0A1V6B1V2-F1
#
_entry.id   AF-A0A1V6B1V2-F1
#
_cell.length_a   1.000
_cell.length_b   1.000
_cell.length_c   1.000
_cell.angle_alpha   90.00
_cell.angle_beta   90.00
_cell.angle_gamma   90.00
#
_symmetry.space_group_name_H-M   'P 1'
#
loop_
_entity.id
_entity.type
_entity.pdbx_description
1 polymer ?
#
loop_
_entity_poly.entity_id
_entity_poly.type
_entity_poly.pdbx_seq_one_letter_code
_entity_poly.pdbx_strand_id
1 'polypeptide(L)' 'MLSSVLRSPSAVQVNIEIMRAFVRLRQMLQSNAELARKLAALEKKYDTRFKIVFDAIRALMKPPSKPKKRIGFGS' A
#
# COMPACT_ATOMS: atom_id res chain seq x y z
N MET A 1 1.56 -0.11 3.80
CA MET A 1 2.82 0.24 3.08
C MET A 1 2.70 0.05 1.57
N LEU A 2 3.11 1.07 0.81
CA LEU A 2 3.00 1.13 -0.66
C LEU A 2 4.01 0.22 -1.40
N SER A 3 5.19 0.03 -0.79
CA SER A 3 6.29 -0.80 -1.31
C SER A 3 5.99 -2.29 -1.35
N SER A 4 5.02 -2.77 -0.55
CA SER A 4 4.58 -4.17 -0.58
C SER A 4 3.90 -4.54 -1.92
N VAL A 5 3.43 -3.53 -2.64
CA VAL A 5 2.70 -3.65 -3.90
C VAL A 5 3.60 -3.26 -5.05
N LEU A 6 4.27 -2.11 -4.91
CA LEU A 6 5.25 -1.62 -5.87
C LEU A 6 6.64 -2.05 -5.41
N ARG A 7 7.17 -3.12 -6.00
CA ARG A 7 8.49 -3.68 -5.66
C ARG A 7 9.67 -2.92 -6.30
N SER A 8 9.44 -1.71 -6.82
CA SER A 8 10.51 -0.93 -7.44
C SER A 8 11.43 -0.35 -6.36
N PRO A 9 12.74 -0.23 -6.62
CA PRO A 9 13.69 0.39 -5.68
C PRO A 9 13.26 1.80 -5.23
N SER A 10 12.70 2.58 -6.15
CA SER A 10 12.16 3.92 -5.87
C SER A 10 10.96 3.87 -4.91
N ALA A 11 10.02 2.93 -5.10
CA ALA A 11 8.86 2.81 -4.20
C ALA A 11 9.24 2.38 -2.77
N VAL A 12 10.29 1.58 -2.64
CA VAL A 12 10.84 1.22 -1.31
C VAL A 12 11.41 2.46 -0.61
N GLN A 13 12.21 3.27 -1.31
CA GLN A 13 12.78 4.50 -0.76
C GLN A 13 11.69 5.49 -0.32
N VAL A 14 10.70 5.75 -1.17
CA VAL A 14 9.59 6.65 -0.85
C VAL A 14 8.83 6.17 0.40
N ASN A 15 8.57 4.87 0.51
CA ASN A 15 7.89 4.32 1.68
C ASN A 15 8.71 4.48 2.98
N ILE A 16 10.04 4.40 2.90
CA ILE A 16 10.93 4.64 4.05
C ILE A 16 10.86 6.11 4.47
N GLU A 17 10.88 7.06 3.54
CA GLU A 17 10.78 8.48 3.87
C GLU A 17 9.43 8.85 4.49
N ILE A 18 8.33 8.27 3.98
CA ILE A 18 7.01 8.44 4.59
C ILE A 18 7.04 7.98 6.05
N MET A 19 7.60 6.79 6.33
CA MET A 19 7.68 6.28 7.70
C MET A 19 8.57 7.13 8.60
N ARG A 20 9.68 7.68 8.10
CA ARG A 20 10.51 8.62 8.87
C ARG A 20 9.74 9.87 9.26
N ALA A 21 8.96 10.43 8.33
CA ALA A 21 8.13 11.60 8.61
C ALA A 21 7.10 11.31 9.73
N PHE A 22 6.42 10.17 9.67
CA PHE A 22 5.48 9.76 10.72
C PHE A 22 6.15 9.55 12.08
N VAL A 23 7.33 8.91 12.11
CA VAL A 23 8.10 8.72 13.35
C VAL A 23 8.54 10.05 13.96
N ARG A 24 9.03 10.99 13.14
CA ARG A 24 9.41 12.34 13.59
C ARG A 24 8.20 13.11 14.11
N LEU A 25 7.07 13.05 13.40
CA LEU A 25 5.81 13.66 13.85
C LEU A 25 5.40 13.09 15.22
N ARG A 26 5.50 11.77 15.41
CA ARG A 26 5.19 11.13 16.70
C ARG A 26 6.12 11.60 17.82
N GLN A 27 7.42 11.72 17.54
CA GLN A 27 8.42 12.20 18.52
C GLN A 27 8.13 13.65 18.94
N MET A 28 7.73 14.51 17.99
CA MET A 28 7.34 15.89 18.29
C MET A 28 6.07 15.97 19.16
N LEU A 29 5.16 15.01 19.01
CA LEU A 29 3.87 14.97 19.71
C LEU A 29 3.88 14.15 21.01
N GLN A 30 5.01 13.50 21.34
CA GLN A 30 5.13 12.56 22.47
C GLN A 30 4.97 13.20 23.86
N SER A 31 4.92 14.52 23.95
CA SER A 31 4.56 15.25 25.18
C SER A 31 3.09 15.05 25.59
N ASN A 32 2.23 14.54 24.69
CA ASN A 32 0.82 14.26 24.96
C ASN A 32 0.47 12.79 24.69
N ALA A 33 0.31 12.00 25.76
CA ALA A 33 -0.04 10.57 25.67
C ALA A 33 -1.36 10.30 24.92
N GLU A 34 -2.33 11.22 25.02
CA GLU A 34 -3.59 11.15 24.28
C GLU A 34 -3.38 11.36 22.77
N LEU A 35 -2.50 12.29 22.40
CA LEU A 35 -2.18 12.61 21.02
C LEU A 35 -1.43 11.46 20.35
N ALA A 36 -0.50 10.84 21.07
CA ALA A 36 0.18 9.62 20.62
C ALA A 36 -0.79 8.45 20.35
N ARG A 37 -1.80 8.25 21.23
CA ARG A 37 -2.85 7.25 21.02
C ARG A 37 -3.70 7.54 19.78
N LYS A 38 -4.12 8.80 19.57
CA LYS A 38 -4.87 9.20 18.37
C LYS A 38 -4.05 9.00 17.09
N LEU A 39 -2.75 9.31 17.12
CA LEU A 39 -1.84 9.11 16.00
C LEU A 39 -1.70 7.63 15.62
N ALA A 40 -1.50 6.76 16.61
CA ALA A 40 -1.40 5.31 16.40
C ALA A 40 -2.71 4.72 15.83
N ALA A 41 -3.86 5.21 16.29
CA ALA A 41 -5.16 4.83 15.75
C ALA A 41 -5.35 5.31 14.30
N LEU A 42 -4.89 6.53 13.98
CA LEU A 42 -4.85 7.04 12.61
C LEU A 42 -3.99 6.13 11.74
N GLU A 43 -2.73 5.89 12.08
CA GLU A 43 -1.81 5.03 11.31
C GLU A 43 -2.45 3.68 10.97
N LYS A 44 -3.05 3.01 11.96
CA LYS A 44 -3.73 1.72 11.76
C LYS A 44 -4.92 1.80 10.81
N LYS A 45 -5.72 2.87 10.90
CA LYS A 45 -6.88 3.12 10.03
C LYS A 45 -6.45 3.39 8.59
N TYR A 46 -5.39 4.17 8.39
CA TYR A 46 -4.87 4.49 7.07
C TYR A 46 -4.27 3.26 6.41
N ASP A 47 -3.46 2.46 7.11
CA ASP A 47 -2.86 1.25 6.52
C ASP A 47 -3.93 0.26 6.00
N THR A 48 -5.05 0.15 6.71
CA THR A 48 -6.21 -0.66 6.28
C THR A 48 -6.91 -0.09 5.05
N ARG A 49 -7.16 1.23 5.01
CA ARG A 49 -7.80 1.88 3.84
C ARG A 49 -6.94 1.82 2.59
N PHE A 50 -5.62 1.97 2.75
CA PHE A 50 -4.68 1.88 1.65
C PHE A 50 -4.64 0.47 1.04
N LYS A 51 -4.84 -0.60 1.83
CA LYS A 51 -4.91 -1.98 1.34
C LYS A 51 -5.91 -2.16 0.19
N ILE A 52 -7.10 -1.58 0.31
CA ILE A 52 -8.16 -1.67 -0.72
C ILE A 52 -7.72 -0.99 -2.02
N VAL A 53 -7.15 0.21 -1.93
CA VAL A 53 -6.64 0.96 -3.09
C VAL A 53 -5.56 0.16 -3.81
N PHE A 54 -4.69 -0.52 -3.06
CA PHE A 54 -3.63 -1.34 -3.64
C PHE A 54 -4.12 -2.64 -4.27
N ASP A 55 -5.13 -3.28 -3.68
CA ASP A 55 -5.73 -4.46 -4.26
C ASP A 55 -6.39 -4.13 -5.61
N ALA A 56 -7.01 -2.94 -5.71
CA ALA A 56 -7.51 -2.42 -6.98
C ALA A 56 -6.39 -2.17 -8.00
N ILE A 57 -5.29 -1.50 -7.61
CA ILE A 57 -4.13 -1.28 -8.51
C ILE A 57 -3.53 -2.61 -8.99
N ARG A 58 -3.40 -3.61 -8.11
CA ARG A 58 -2.94 -4.97 -8.48
C ARG A 58 -3.87 -5.64 -9.48
N ALA A 59 -5.18 -5.47 -9.33
CA ALA A 59 -6.14 -6.01 -10.28
C ALA A 59 -5.97 -5.38 -11.66
N LEU A 60 -5.62 -4.09 -11.73
CA LEU A 60 -5.34 -3.38 -12.98
C LEU A 60 -3.99 -3.75 -13.61
N MET A 61 -2.98 -4.09 -12.81
CA MET A 61 -1.66 -4.53 -13.28
C MET A 61 -1.62 -6.01 -13.70
N LYS A 62 -2.70 -6.78 -13.49
CA LYS A 62 -2.75 -8.17 -13.96
C LYS A 62 -2.71 -8.17 -15.49
N PRO A 63 -1.74 -8.86 -16.12
CA PRO A 63 -1.72 -8.99 -17.57
C PRO A 63 -3.04 -9.63 -18.03
N PRO A 64 -3.63 -9.16 -19.15
CA PRO A 64 -4.86 -9.73 -19.67
C PRO A 64 -4.64 -11.23 -19.91
N SER A 65 -5.57 -12.06 -19.43
CA SER A 65 -5.48 -13.51 -19.62
C SER A 65 -5.42 -13.79 -21.11
N LYS A 66 -4.35 -14.45 -21.57
CA LYS A 66 -4.25 -14.89 -22.98
C LYS A 66 -5.54 -15.62 -23.35
N PRO A 67 -6.22 -15.26 -24.46
CA PRO A 67 -7.42 -15.97 -24.87
C PRO A 67 -7.06 -17.45 -25.02
N LYS A 68 -7.81 -18.33 -24.35
CA LYS A 68 -7.63 -19.78 -24.50
C LYS A 68 -7.87 -20.09 -25.98
N LYS A 69 -6.85 -20.63 -26.68
CA LYS A 69 -7.02 -21.18 -28.03
C LYS A 69 -8.16 -22.18 -27.96
N ARG A 70 -9.29 -21.88 -28.62
CA ARG A 70 -10.32 -22.90 -28.87
C ARG A 70 -9.70 -23.89 -29.85
N ILE A 71 -9.20 -25.00 -29.34
CA ILE A 71 -8.86 -26.15 -30.18
C ILE A 71 -10.18 -26.86 -30.42
N GLY A 72 -10.71 -26.75 -31.63
CA GLY A 72 -11.92 -27.44 -32.05
C GLY A 72 -11.91 -27.58 -33.57
N PHE A 73 -11.94 -28.82 -34.03
CA PHE A 73 -12.29 -29.17 -35.41
C PHE A 73 -13.77 -28.84 -35.61
N GLY A 74 -14.07 -27.90 -36.50
CA GLY A 74 -15.43 -27.50 -36.82
C GLY A 74 -15.49 -27.11 -38.28
N SER A 75 -15.90 -28.09 -39.09
CA SER A 75 -16.41 -28.07 -40.49
C SER A 75 -15.61 -27.31 -41.54
#